data_AF-A0A162K7F4-F1
#
_entry.id   AF-A0A162K7F4-F1
#
_cell.length_a   1.000
_cell.length_b   1.000
_cell.length_c   1.000
_cell.angle_alpha   90.00
_cell.angle_beta   90.00
_cell.angle_gamma   90.00
#
_symmetry.space_group_name_H-M   'P 1'
#
loop_
_entity.id
_entity.type
_entity.pdbx_description
1 polymer ?
#
loop_
_entity_poly.entity_id
_entity_poly.type
_entity_poly.pdbx_seq_one_letter_code
_entity_poly.pdbx_strand_id
1 'polypeptide(L)'
;MGRWLLGRIDRLAGSICALVLGLGAAQAQGFALAYLQRLGGHLDEARRLLDQIRIGVAPYDQVAQPARAALEAAAAARVDELAVARDAVAAADPFLRPLELLRRVDPEIARATWADYV
;
A
#
# COMPACT_ATOMS: atom_id res chain seq x y z
N MET A 1 -50.41 -13.72 -6.26
CA MET A 1 -49.19 -13.68 -7.12
C MET A 1 -48.16 -12.63 -6.71
N GLY A 2 -48.52 -11.36 -6.45
CA GLY A 2 -47.55 -10.26 -6.23
C GLY A 2 -46.52 -10.48 -5.09
N ARG A 3 -46.95 -10.91 -3.90
CA ARG A 3 -46.04 -11.13 -2.74
C ARG A 3 -44.95 -12.18 -2.98
N TRP A 4 -45.22 -13.18 -3.83
CA TRP A 4 -44.23 -14.21 -4.17
C TRP A 4 -43.15 -13.69 -5.11
N LEU A 5 -43.55 -12.89 -6.11
CA LEU A 5 -42.64 -12.21 -7.05
C LEU A 5 -41.78 -11.16 -6.35
N LEU A 6 -42.37 -10.33 -5.48
CA LEU A 6 -41.64 -9.36 -4.65
C LEU A 6 -40.60 -10.04 -3.75
N GLY A 7 -40.97 -11.13 -3.07
CA GLY A 7 -40.03 -11.90 -2.24
C GLY A 7 -38.93 -12.63 -3.04
N ARG A 8 -39.10 -12.84 -4.35
CA ARG A 8 -38.08 -13.43 -5.24
C ARG A 8 -37.07 -12.35 -5.68
N ILE A 9 -37.57 -11.16 -6.03
CA ILE A 9 -36.75 -10.00 -6.41
C ILE A 9 -35.88 -9.58 -5.23
N ASP A 10 -36.43 -9.51 -4.03
CA ASP A 10 -35.70 -9.13 -2.82
C ASP A 10 -34.53 -10.09 -2.52
N ARG A 11 -34.76 -11.40 -2.66
CA ARG A 11 -33.69 -12.41 -2.50
C ARG A 11 -32.62 -12.33 -3.59
N LEU A 12 -33.01 -12.05 -4.83
CA LEU A 12 -32.07 -11.86 -5.94
C LEU A 12 -31.24 -10.60 -5.74
N ALA A 13 -31.87 -9.49 -5.37
CA ALA A 13 -31.20 -8.23 -5.04
C ALA A 13 -30.22 -8.42 -3.87
N GLY A 14 -30.64 -9.09 -2.80
CA GLY A 14 -29.78 -9.43 -1.67
C GLY A 14 -28.59 -10.32 -2.06
N SER A 15 -28.82 -11.30 -2.93
CA SER A 15 -27.77 -12.21 -3.41
C SER A 15 -26.77 -11.50 -4.32
N ILE A 16 -27.24 -10.64 -5.23
CA ILE A 16 -26.39 -9.81 -6.09
C ILE A 16 -25.57 -8.84 -5.23
N CYS A 17 -26.19 -8.19 -4.24
CA CYS A 17 -25.49 -7.29 -3.33
C CYS A 17 -24.42 -8.01 -2.52
N ALA A 18 -24.73 -9.19 -1.96
CA ALA A 18 -23.78 -10.02 -1.25
C ALA A 18 -22.62 -10.49 -2.15
N LEU A 19 -22.91 -10.83 -3.41
CA LEU A 19 -21.89 -11.21 -4.38
C LEU A 19 -20.94 -10.04 -4.69
N VAL A 20 -21.47 -8.85 -4.95
CA VAL A 20 -20.67 -7.64 -5.24
C VAL A 20 -19.81 -7.26 -4.04
N LEU A 21 -20.37 -7.29 -2.83
CA LEU A 21 -19.63 -7.01 -1.60
C LEU A 21 -18.55 -8.07 -1.34
N GLY A 22 -18.86 -9.35 -1.56
CA GLY A 22 -17.91 -10.45 -1.41
C GLY A 22 -16.75 -10.35 -2.40
N LEU A 23 -17.04 -10.08 -3.67
CA LEU A 23 -16.03 -9.85 -4.72
C LEU A 23 -15.19 -8.61 -4.41
N GLY A 24 -15.81 -7.52 -3.97
CA GLY A 24 -15.11 -6.30 -3.58
C GLY A 24 -14.17 -6.52 -2.39
N ALA A 25 -14.62 -7.25 -1.37
CA ALA A 25 -13.78 -7.61 -0.23
C ALA A 25 -12.62 -8.52 -0.64
N ALA A 26 -12.85 -9.51 -1.51
CA ALA A 26 -11.80 -10.39 -2.01
C ALA A 26 -10.77 -9.63 -2.85
N GLN A 27 -11.20 -8.70 -3.71
CA GLN A 27 -10.29 -7.84 -4.47
C GLN A 27 -9.52 -6.89 -3.55
N ALA A 28 -10.15 -6.32 -2.53
CA ALA A 28 -9.50 -5.44 -1.57
C ALA A 28 -8.35 -6.17 -0.81
N GLN A 29 -8.54 -7.45 -0.50
CA GLN A 29 -7.49 -8.30 0.07
C GLN A 29 -6.33 -8.52 -0.92
N GLY A 30 -6.64 -8.87 -2.16
CA GLY A 30 -5.64 -9.04 -3.22
C GLY A 30 -4.83 -7.77 -3.45
N PHE A 31 -5.50 -6.62 -3.52
CA PHE A 31 -4.87 -5.31 -3.63
C PHE A 31 -3.97 -5.00 -2.42
N ALA A 32 -4.43 -5.26 -1.19
CA ALA A 32 -3.64 -5.00 0.01
C ALA A 32 -2.33 -5.82 0.04
N LEU A 33 -2.37 -7.07 -0.44
CA LEU A 33 -1.17 -7.90 -0.57
C LEU A 33 -0.24 -7.38 -1.67
N ALA A 34 -0.76 -7.01 -2.83
CA ALA A 34 0.04 -6.43 -3.93
C ALA A 34 0.68 -5.10 -3.52
N TYR A 35 -0.07 -4.27 -2.78
CA TYR A 35 0.43 -3.01 -2.23
C TYR A 35 1.54 -3.25 -1.21
N LEU A 36 1.37 -4.18 -0.28
CA LEU A 36 2.42 -4.54 0.69
C LEU A 36 3.71 -5.03 0.02
N GLN A 37 3.58 -5.84 -1.03
CA GLN A 37 4.73 -6.28 -1.83
C GLN A 37 5.45 -5.09 -2.49
N ARG A 38 4.71 -4.18 -3.13
CA ARG A 38 5.29 -3.00 -3.77
C ARG A 38 5.92 -2.04 -2.77
N LEU A 39 5.26 -1.83 -1.63
CA LEU A 39 5.76 -1.01 -0.53
C LEU A 39 7.06 -1.59 0.04
N GLY A 40 7.18 -2.91 0.15
CA GLY A 40 8.44 -3.58 0.50
C GLY A 40 9.56 -3.26 -0.50
N GLY A 41 9.28 -3.34 -1.80
CA GLY A 41 10.24 -2.97 -2.84
C GLY A 41 10.70 -1.50 -2.76
N HIS A 42 9.78 -0.57 -2.52
CA HIS A 42 10.12 0.85 -2.32
C HIS A 42 10.94 1.08 -1.05
N LEU A 43 10.65 0.37 0.03
CA LEU A 43 11.43 0.45 1.27
C LEU A 43 12.87 -0.06 1.05
N ASP A 44 13.04 -1.16 0.32
CA ASP A 44 14.37 -1.71 0.02
C ASP A 44 15.16 -0.77 -0.90
N GLU A 45 14.51 -0.13 -1.88
CA GLU A 45 15.14 0.90 -2.72
C GLU A 45 15.55 2.12 -1.89
N ALA A 46 14.67 2.60 -1.01
CA ALA A 46 14.98 3.73 -0.12
C ALA A 46 16.15 3.42 0.83
N ARG A 47 16.25 2.19 1.33
CA ARG A 47 17.40 1.73 2.13
C ARG A 47 18.68 1.69 1.32
N ARG A 48 18.64 1.17 0.09
CA ARG A 48 19.79 1.20 -0.83
C ARG A 48 20.27 2.62 -1.08
N LEU A 49 19.35 3.56 -1.32
CA LEU A 49 19.67 4.97 -1.52
C LEU A 49 20.34 5.58 -0.28
N LEU A 50 19.77 5.34 0.91
CA LEU A 50 20.34 5.79 2.18
C LEU A 50 21.76 5.24 2.39
N ASP A 51 21.97 3.96 2.11
CA ASP A 51 23.29 3.34 2.23
C ASP A 51 24.28 3.92 1.21
N GLN A 52 23.86 4.19 -0.03
CA GLN A 52 24.71 4.86 -1.03
C GLN A 52 25.11 6.28 -0.57
N ILE A 53 24.20 7.04 0.03
CA ILE A 53 24.47 8.36 0.60
C ILE A 53 25.44 8.22 1.78
N ARG A 54 25.25 7.25 2.67
CA ARG A 54 26.11 7.01 3.84
C ARG A 54 27.52 6.60 3.46
N ILE A 55 27.66 5.69 2.50
CA ILE A 55 28.97 5.24 2.01
C ILE A 55 29.62 6.34 1.16
N GLY A 56 28.82 7.12 0.43
CA GLY A 56 29.31 8.21 -0.40
C GLY A 56 29.83 7.74 -1.73
N VAL A 57 29.15 6.76 -2.32
CA VAL A 57 29.42 6.34 -3.69
C VAL A 57 28.88 7.38 -4.67
N ALA A 58 29.37 7.39 -5.90
CA ALA A 58 28.85 8.28 -6.94
C ALA A 58 27.32 8.18 -7.06
N PRO A 59 26.58 9.31 -7.17
CA PRO A 59 27.08 10.69 -7.30
C PRO A 59 27.31 11.44 -5.96
N TYR A 60 27.16 10.77 -4.82
CA TYR A 60 27.24 11.40 -3.49
C TYR A 60 28.68 11.63 -2.99
N ASP A 61 29.68 11.08 -3.70
CA ASP A 61 31.10 11.30 -3.47
C ASP A 61 31.50 12.77 -3.67
N GLN A 62 30.81 13.47 -4.58
CA GLN A 62 31.07 14.87 -4.93
C GLN A 62 30.26 15.87 -4.10
N VAL A 63 29.32 15.39 -3.28
CA VAL A 63 28.45 16.24 -2.47
C VAL A 63 29.18 16.70 -1.21
N ALA A 64 29.19 18.01 -0.97
CA ALA A 64 29.80 18.57 0.24
C ALA A 64 29.17 17.97 1.51
N GLN A 65 30.01 17.68 2.52
CA GLN A 65 29.59 17.02 3.76
C GLN A 65 28.30 17.56 4.41
N PRO A 66 28.10 18.88 4.58
CA PRO A 66 26.86 19.37 5.19
C PRO A 66 25.62 19.08 4.33
N ALA A 67 25.73 19.17 3.00
CA ALA A 67 24.63 18.84 2.09
C ALA A 67 24.35 17.33 2.08
N ARG A 68 25.40 16.51 2.13
CA ARG A 68 25.28 15.06 2.20
C ARG A 68 24.63 14.59 3.50
N ALA A 69 24.96 15.22 4.63
CA ALA A 69 24.32 14.93 5.91
C ALA A 69 22.82 15.29 5.91
N ALA A 70 22.44 16.40 5.24
CA ALA A 70 21.03 16.76 5.07
C ALA A 70 20.28 15.74 4.19
N LEU A 71 20.91 15.29 3.10
CA LEU A 71 20.37 14.23 2.24
C LEU A 71 20.21 12.91 2.99
N GLU A 72 21.21 12.54 3.82
CA GLU A 72 21.14 11.34 4.65
C GLU A 72 19.96 11.43 5.63
N ALA A 73 19.79 12.56 6.32
CA ALA A 73 18.69 12.75 7.26
C ALA A 73 17.32 12.66 6.56
N ALA A 74 17.17 13.27 5.39
CA ALA A 74 15.95 13.18 4.60
C ALA A 74 15.66 11.74 4.11
N ALA A 75 16.69 11.04 3.63
CA ALA A 75 16.57 9.64 3.21
C ALA A 75 16.24 8.72 4.40
N ALA A 76 16.83 8.95 5.57
CA ALA A 76 16.56 8.20 6.78
C ALA A 76 15.11 8.40 7.26
N ALA A 77 14.61 9.65 7.26
CA ALA A 77 13.22 9.95 7.57
C ALA A 77 12.26 9.23 6.61
N ARG A 78 12.58 9.22 5.31
CA ARG A 78 11.75 8.54 4.31
C ARG A 78 11.73 7.01 4.49
N VAL A 79 12.87 6.40 4.82
CA VAL A 79 12.94 4.97 5.16
C VAL A 79 12.07 4.66 6.37
N ASP A 80 12.12 5.50 7.40
CA ASP A 80 11.33 5.31 8.62
C ASP A 80 9.82 5.42 8.35
N GLU A 81 9.39 6.45 7.60
CA GLU A 81 8.00 6.60 7.17
C GLU A 81 7.46 5.36 6.45
N LEU A 82 8.23 4.85 5.47
CA LEU A 82 7.85 3.67 4.69
C LEU A 82 7.84 2.40 5.54
N ALA A 83 8.80 2.26 6.47
CA ALA A 83 8.85 1.13 7.39
C ALA A 83 7.65 1.12 8.33
N VAL A 84 7.31 2.27 8.93
CA VAL A 84 6.14 2.43 9.80
C VAL A 84 4.84 2.11 9.05
N ALA A 85 4.69 2.63 7.83
CA ALA A 85 3.51 2.35 7.01
C ALA A 85 3.39 0.86 6.67
N ARG A 86 4.50 0.22 6.28
CA ARG A 86 4.54 -1.22 5.99
C ARG A 86 4.20 -2.05 7.21
N ASP A 87 4.82 -1.76 8.35
CA ASP A 87 4.66 -2.55 9.57
C ASP A 87 3.25 -2.43 10.13
N ALA A 88 2.65 -1.24 10.07
CA ALA A 88 1.25 -1.04 10.44
C ALA A 88 0.29 -1.87 9.58
N VAL A 89 0.48 -1.89 8.26
CA VAL A 89 -0.39 -2.66 7.34
C VAL A 89 -0.10 -4.16 7.41
N ALA A 90 1.16 -4.58 7.63
CA ALA A 90 1.53 -5.99 7.76
C ALA A 90 1.04 -6.61 9.08
N ALA A 91 1.14 -5.85 10.18
CA ALA A 91 0.70 -6.27 11.51
C ALA A 91 -0.82 -6.20 11.70
N ALA A 92 -1.54 -5.46 10.84
CA ALA A 92 -2.99 -5.42 10.86
C ALA A 92 -3.59 -6.80 10.59
N ASP A 93 -4.70 -7.09 11.29
CA ASP A 93 -5.51 -8.28 11.04
C ASP A 93 -5.82 -8.37 9.53
N PRO A 94 -5.67 -9.55 8.90
CA PRO A 94 -5.89 -9.71 7.47
C PRO A 94 -7.19 -9.08 6.97
N PHE A 95 -8.30 -9.22 7.70
CA PHE A 95 -9.60 -8.65 7.32
C PHE A 95 -9.65 -7.13 7.44
N LEU A 96 -8.83 -6.54 8.31
CA LEU A 96 -8.72 -5.09 8.52
C LEU A 96 -7.62 -4.44 7.67
N ARG A 97 -6.72 -5.20 7.05
CA ARG A 97 -5.63 -4.67 6.20
C ARG A 97 -6.09 -3.69 5.13
N PRO A 98 -7.19 -3.93 4.38
CA PRO A 98 -7.65 -2.95 3.40
C PRO A 98 -8.07 -1.62 4.03
N LEU A 99 -8.65 -1.67 5.23
CA LEU A 99 -9.05 -0.46 5.96
C LEU A 99 -7.83 0.29 6.52
N GLU A 100 -6.85 -0.43 7.05
CA GLU A 100 -5.60 0.16 7.55
C GLU A 100 -4.75 0.73 6.40
N LEU A 101 -4.78 0.10 5.23
CA LEU A 101 -4.16 0.60 4.01
C LEU A 101 -4.77 1.96 3.63
N LEU A 102 -6.11 2.07 3.58
CA LEU A 102 -6.79 3.32 3.23
C LEU A 102 -6.39 4.50 4.14
N ARG A 103 -6.08 4.24 5.42
CA ARG A 103 -5.67 5.27 6.39
C ARG A 103 -4.24 5.77 6.19
N ARG A 104 -3.36 4.96 5.60
CA ARG A 104 -1.92 5.23 5.50
C ARG A 104 -1.40 5.06 4.08
N VAL A 105 -2.29 5.21 3.11
CA VAL A 105 -1.96 4.97 1.72
C VAL A 105 -0.99 6.04 1.24
N ASP A 106 0.10 5.60 0.61
CA ASP A 106 0.93 6.48 -0.19
C ASP A 106 0.27 6.58 -1.58
N PRO A 107 -0.23 7.76 -1.99
CA PRO A 107 -1.03 7.92 -3.20
C PRO A 107 -0.24 7.73 -4.50
N GLU A 108 1.09 7.78 -4.45
CA GLU A 108 1.94 7.43 -5.59
C GLU A 108 2.02 5.90 -5.74
N ILE A 109 2.35 5.22 -4.64
CA ILE A 109 2.46 3.75 -4.61
C ILE A 109 1.10 3.12 -4.95
N ALA A 110 0.00 3.64 -4.40
CA ALA A 110 -1.33 3.09 -4.65
C ALA A 110 -1.81 3.25 -6.10
N ARG A 111 -1.48 4.36 -6.76
CA ARG A 111 -1.76 4.52 -8.19
C ARG A 111 -0.99 3.52 -9.03
N ALA A 112 0.29 3.33 -8.70
CA ALA A 112 1.13 2.37 -9.40
C ALA A 112 0.67 0.92 -9.16
N THR A 113 0.26 0.57 -7.93
CA THR A 113 -0.34 -0.73 -7.63
C THR A 113 -1.66 -0.93 -8.37
N TRP A 114 -2.52 0.08 -8.45
CA TRP A 114 -3.79 -0.02 -9.16
C TRP A 114 -3.61 -0.23 -10.66
N ALA A 115 -2.65 0.47 -11.29
CA ALA A 115 -2.35 0.32 -12.70
C ALA A 115 -1.84 -1.09 -13.09
N ASP A 116 -1.15 -1.77 -12.16
CA ASP A 116 -0.63 -3.13 -12.40
C ASP A 116 -1.61 -4.24 -11.96
N TYR A 117 -2.60 -3.91 -11.11
CA TYR A 117 -3.56 -4.87 -10.56
C TYR A 117 -4.84 -5.03 -11.40
N VAL A 118 -5.23 -3.99 -12.16
CA VAL A 118 -6.42 -3.95 -13.03
C VAL A 118 -6.05 -4.25 -14.47
#